data_AF-A0A3M1FMK9-F1
#
_entry.id   AF-A0A3M1FMK9-F1
#
_cell.length_a   1.000
_cell.length_b   1.000
_cell.length_c   1.000
_cell.angle_alpha   90.00
_cell.angle_beta   90.00
_cell.angle_gamma   90.00
#
_symmetry.space_group_name_H-M   'P 1'
#
loop_
_entity.id
_entity.type
_entity.pdbx_description
1 polymer ?
#
loop_
_entity_poly.entity_id
_entity_poly.type
_entity_poly.pdbx_seq_one_letter_code
_entity_poly.pdbx_strand_id
1 'polypeptide(L)'
;MGLINPSPTILICAGEASGDELASQVARYLKSFLPEAKLFGLAGEKMRNASVIPIVKAEKGAYVMGFFELITALPKILKTYFILLQWAKKNNPDLAILVDYPDFNLFFAKRLKKLGVPILYYVSPTIWAWRRKRADIVKKYVDKMALLWPFEEKLYRDIGYKEAYFVGHPMINEIEKKRLKKEERKELREKLGIKKDEKVLAIFPGSRAHELKRHLSLMKETYSLIKKDQPSFRAVVQPHPLFFNSIKDAFSGTDAIVAKLDPLYTLQIADIG
;
A
#
# COMPACT_ATOMS: atom_id res chain seq x y z
N MET A 1 -30.72 7.96 -16.26
CA MET A 1 -29.32 7.52 -16.46
C MET A 1 -28.60 8.72 -17.06
N GLY A 2 -27.91 9.50 -16.24
CA GLY A 2 -27.26 10.75 -16.70
C GLY A 2 -26.16 10.43 -17.69
N LEU A 3 -26.08 11.18 -18.78
CA LEU A 3 -25.03 11.06 -19.79
C LEU A 3 -23.67 11.18 -19.09
N ILE A 4 -22.85 10.13 -19.16
CA ILE A 4 -21.47 10.16 -18.67
C ILE A 4 -20.76 11.23 -19.50
N ASN A 5 -20.23 12.27 -18.86
CA ASN A 5 -19.36 13.24 -19.52
C ASN A 5 -18.24 12.43 -20.21
N PRO A 6 -18.10 12.49 -21.54
CA PRO A 6 -17.13 11.67 -22.26
C PRO A 6 -15.67 12.08 -21.95
N SER A 7 -15.47 13.27 -21.38
CA SER A 7 -14.15 13.84 -21.07
C SER A 7 -14.07 14.36 -19.63
N PRO A 8 -14.32 13.51 -18.61
CA PRO A 8 -14.39 13.97 -17.24
C PRO A 8 -13.01 14.40 -16.74
N THR A 9 -12.97 15.46 -15.94
CA THR A 9 -11.80 15.89 -15.20
C THR A 9 -11.81 15.21 -13.83
N ILE A 10 -10.88 14.28 -13.62
CA ILE A 10 -10.81 13.46 -12.41
C ILE A 10 -9.57 13.81 -11.61
N LEU A 11 -9.78 14.12 -10.32
CA LEU A 11 -8.71 14.36 -9.36
C LEU A 11 -8.39 13.04 -8.62
N ILE A 12 -7.15 12.56 -8.67
CA ILE A 12 -6.71 11.34 -7.99
C ILE A 12 -5.61 11.68 -6.98
N CYS A 13 -5.81 11.34 -5.71
CA CYS A 13 -4.86 11.68 -4.64
C CYS A 13 -4.32 10.43 -3.94
N ALA A 14 -3.04 10.14 -4.14
CA ALA A 14 -2.29 9.12 -3.42
C ALA A 14 -1.04 9.71 -2.76
N GLY A 15 -0.98 9.68 -1.42
CA GLY A 15 0.14 10.24 -0.66
C GLY A 15 1.28 9.25 -0.39
N GLU A 16 1.07 7.96 -0.62
CA GLU A 16 1.99 6.88 -0.28
C GLU A 16 2.34 6.01 -1.48
N ALA A 17 3.47 5.28 -1.43
CA ALA A 17 3.91 4.43 -2.54
C ALA A 17 2.92 3.28 -2.84
N SER A 18 2.30 2.71 -1.80
CA SER A 18 1.22 1.72 -1.93
C SER A 18 0.00 2.32 -2.63
N GLY A 19 -0.39 3.53 -2.21
CA GLY A 19 -1.48 4.29 -2.83
C GLY A 19 -1.19 4.64 -4.29
N ASP A 20 0.04 5.06 -4.62
CA ASP A 20 0.46 5.39 -6.00
C ASP A 20 0.34 4.17 -6.92
N GLU A 21 0.71 2.99 -6.43
CA GLU A 21 0.52 1.75 -7.18
C GLU A 21 -0.96 1.48 -7.48
N LEU A 22 -1.80 1.49 -6.45
CA LEU A 22 -3.23 1.23 -6.58
C LEU A 22 -3.92 2.26 -7.47
N ALA A 23 -3.63 3.53 -7.26
CA ALA A 23 -4.15 4.64 -8.04
C ALA A 23 -3.70 4.58 -9.51
N SER A 24 -2.48 4.10 -9.79
CA SER A 24 -2.00 3.93 -11.16
C SER A 24 -2.79 2.87 -11.93
N GLN A 25 -3.20 1.78 -11.26
CA GLN A 25 -4.03 0.74 -11.87
C GLN A 25 -5.43 1.30 -12.18
N VAL A 26 -6.02 2.06 -11.25
CA VAL A 26 -7.28 2.78 -11.48
C VAL A 26 -7.15 3.74 -12.66
N ALA A 27 -6.08 4.51 -12.74
CA ALA A 27 -5.85 5.46 -13.84
C ALA A 27 -5.74 4.76 -15.21
N ARG A 28 -5.01 3.64 -15.29
CA ARG A 28 -4.92 2.84 -16.53
C ARG A 28 -6.28 2.32 -16.97
N TYR A 29 -7.05 1.78 -16.02
CA TYR A 29 -8.40 1.29 -16.31
C TYR A 29 -9.32 2.44 -16.73
N LEU A 30 -9.31 3.56 -16.03
CA LEU A 30 -10.07 4.75 -16.44
C LEU A 30 -9.71 5.19 -17.86
N LYS A 31 -8.42 5.21 -18.22
CA LYS A 31 -8.00 5.57 -19.58
C LYS A 31 -8.41 4.55 -20.65
N SER A 32 -8.52 3.26 -20.31
CA SER A 32 -8.99 2.27 -21.28
C SER A 32 -10.49 2.37 -21.56
N PHE A 33 -11.30 2.79 -20.57
CA PHE A 33 -12.75 2.96 -20.71
C PHE A 33 -13.17 4.38 -21.12
N LEU A 34 -12.41 5.39 -20.71
CA LEU A 34 -12.61 6.81 -20.98
C LEU A 34 -11.31 7.43 -21.48
N PRO A 35 -10.95 7.22 -22.75
CA PRO A 35 -9.68 7.71 -23.31
C PRO A 35 -9.50 9.22 -23.18
N GLU A 36 -10.58 9.99 -23.28
CA GLU A 36 -10.62 11.45 -23.19
C GLU A 36 -10.65 11.99 -21.75
N ALA A 37 -10.70 11.12 -20.73
CA ALA A 37 -10.65 11.55 -19.34
C ALA A 37 -9.32 12.26 -19.04
N LYS A 38 -9.42 13.40 -18.34
CA LYS A 38 -8.26 14.19 -17.90
C LYS A 38 -7.99 13.88 -16.43
N LEU A 39 -6.87 13.20 -16.18
CA LEU A 39 -6.52 12.76 -14.83
C LEU A 39 -5.47 13.70 -14.24
N PHE A 40 -5.74 14.24 -13.06
CA PHE A 40 -4.83 15.13 -12.33
C PHE A 40 -4.66 14.69 -10.90
N GLY A 41 -3.60 15.10 -10.20
CA GLY A 41 -3.60 15.02 -8.74
C GLY A 41 -2.27 14.99 -8.01
N LEU A 42 -2.31 14.41 -6.81
CA LEU A 42 -1.13 14.08 -6.01
C LEU A 42 -0.62 12.73 -6.50
N ALA A 43 0.37 12.77 -7.39
CA ALA A 43 0.77 11.62 -8.19
C ALA A 43 2.24 11.26 -7.97
N GLY A 44 2.48 10.00 -7.61
CA GLY A 44 3.81 9.42 -7.58
C GLY A 44 4.29 9.04 -8.98
N GLU A 45 5.34 8.23 -9.03
CA GLU A 45 5.96 7.85 -10.30
C GLU A 45 5.03 6.98 -11.15
N LYS A 46 4.32 6.04 -10.52
CA LYS A 46 3.51 5.06 -11.25
C LYS A 46 2.23 5.69 -11.79
N MET A 47 1.57 6.57 -11.03
CA MET A 47 0.43 7.34 -11.53
C MET A 47 0.81 8.24 -12.71
N ARG A 48 1.98 8.89 -12.67
CA ARG A 48 2.46 9.70 -13.82
C ARG A 48 2.67 8.86 -15.07
N ASN A 49 3.25 7.67 -14.92
CA ASN A 49 3.39 6.71 -16.03
C ASN A 49 2.03 6.17 -16.51
N ALA A 50 0.98 6.27 -15.70
CA ALA A 50 -0.41 5.95 -16.04
C ALA A 50 -1.22 7.18 -16.51
N SER A 51 -0.54 8.19 -17.08
CA SER A 51 -1.14 9.39 -17.64
C SER A 51 -1.83 10.34 -16.65
N VAL A 52 -1.53 10.23 -15.35
CA VAL A 52 -1.99 11.22 -14.37
C VAL A 52 -1.06 12.43 -14.38
N ILE A 53 -1.61 13.61 -14.69
CA ILE A 53 -0.88 14.88 -14.68
C ILE A 53 -0.68 15.33 -13.22
N PRO A 54 0.56 15.42 -12.71
CA PRO A 54 0.79 15.78 -11.33
C PRO A 54 0.50 17.28 -11.12
N ILE A 55 -0.46 17.60 -10.24
CA ILE A 55 -0.59 18.94 -9.66
C ILE A 55 0.53 19.10 -8.62
N VAL A 56 0.77 18.05 -7.84
CA VAL A 56 1.88 17.91 -6.91
C VAL A 56 2.48 16.53 -7.12
N LYS A 57 3.81 16.44 -7.19
CA LYS A 57 4.52 15.16 -7.24
C LYS A 57 4.61 14.56 -5.84
N ALA A 58 4.12 13.34 -5.66
CA ALA A 58 4.44 12.54 -4.48
C ALA A 58 5.85 11.96 -4.69
N GLU A 59 6.83 12.52 -4.00
CA GLU A 59 8.23 12.07 -4.10
C GLU A 59 8.56 11.03 -3.03
N LYS A 60 9.51 10.14 -3.35
CA LYS A 60 9.89 8.98 -2.52
C LYS A 60 10.37 9.31 -1.10
N GLY A 61 10.68 10.57 -0.81
CA GLY A 61 11.08 11.06 0.52
C GLY A 61 9.97 11.76 1.33
N ALA A 62 8.73 11.80 0.82
CA ALA A 62 7.58 12.37 1.53
C ALA A 62 6.75 11.33 2.31
N TYR A 63 7.19 10.07 2.35
CA TYR A 63 6.57 9.01 3.14
C TYR A 63 7.06 9.12 4.57
N VAL A 64 6.39 9.98 5.32
CA VAL A 64 6.79 10.37 6.67
C VAL A 64 6.54 9.21 7.62
N MET A 65 7.58 8.69 8.28
CA MET A 65 7.43 7.53 9.17
C MET A 65 8.19 7.72 10.49
N GLY A 66 7.66 8.62 11.32
CA GLY A 66 8.06 8.84 12.71
C GLY A 66 7.40 10.10 13.29
N PHE A 67 7.26 10.20 14.61
CA PHE A 67 6.63 11.38 15.26
C PHE A 67 7.41 12.68 14.97
N PHE A 68 8.75 12.63 14.94
CA PHE A 68 9.61 13.77 14.62
C PHE A 68 9.63 14.09 13.12
N GLU A 69 9.65 13.08 12.25
CA GLU A 69 9.56 13.28 10.81
C GLU A 69 8.20 13.86 10.40
N LEU A 70 7.13 13.54 11.15
CA LEU A 70 5.79 14.10 10.94
C LEU A 70 5.75 15.61 11.15
N ILE A 71 6.46 16.11 12.17
CA ILE A 71 6.54 17.55 12.45
C ILE A 71 7.30 18.28 11.35
N THR A 72 8.43 17.72 10.88
CA THR A 72 9.23 18.36 9.83
C THR A 72 8.55 18.29 8.46
N ALA A 73 7.70 17.29 8.22
CA ALA A 73 6.95 17.16 6.97
C ALA A 73 5.62 17.94 6.96
N LEU A 74 5.08 18.34 8.12
CA LEU A 74 3.79 19.03 8.22
C LEU A 74 3.69 20.28 7.31
N PRO A 75 4.70 21.16 7.20
CA PRO A 75 4.64 22.29 6.27
C PRO A 75 4.47 21.86 4.80
N LYS A 76 5.15 20.78 4.38
CA LYS A 76 5.04 20.23 3.02
C LYS A 76 3.66 19.62 2.77
N ILE A 77 3.09 18.95 3.77
CA ILE A 77 1.73 18.39 3.72
C ILE A 77 0.71 19.52 3.57
N LEU A 78 0.81 20.58 4.39
CA LEU A 78 -0.07 21.74 4.31
C LEU A 78 0.06 22.48 2.97
N LYS A 79 1.28 22.69 2.48
CA LYS A 79 1.51 23.30 1.15
C LYS A 79 0.84 22.47 0.05
N THR A 80 1.04 21.16 0.06
CA THR A 80 0.40 20.21 -0.88
C THR A 80 -1.12 20.33 -0.82
N TYR A 81 -1.68 20.33 0.38
CA TYR A 81 -3.11 20.49 0.60
C TYR A 81 -3.66 21.78 -0.01
N PHE A 82 -3.01 22.93 0.23
CA PHE A 82 -3.48 24.20 -0.30
C PHE A 82 -3.37 24.28 -1.83
N ILE A 83 -2.30 23.75 -2.41
CA ILE A 83 -2.14 23.70 -3.87
C ILE A 83 -3.27 22.89 -4.50
N LEU A 84 -3.54 21.69 -3.98
CA LEU A 84 -4.61 20.83 -4.48
C LEU A 84 -5.99 21.45 -4.28
N LEU A 85 -6.23 22.09 -3.14
CA LEU A 85 -7.50 22.77 -2.88
C LEU A 85 -7.72 23.95 -3.83
N GLN A 86 -6.69 24.76 -4.10
CA GLN A 86 -6.80 25.87 -5.05
C GLN A 86 -7.04 25.36 -6.47
N TRP A 87 -6.35 24.29 -6.86
CA TRP A 87 -6.58 23.65 -8.15
C TRP A 87 -8.02 23.13 -8.25
N ALA A 88 -8.53 22.43 -7.23
CA ALA A 88 -9.89 21.90 -7.23
C ALA A 88 -10.95 23.01 -7.31
N LYS A 89 -10.74 24.13 -6.60
CA LYS A 89 -11.61 25.32 -6.70
C LYS A 89 -11.65 25.90 -8.11
N LYS A 90 -10.50 25.98 -8.78
CA LYS A 90 -10.38 26.58 -10.11
C LYS A 90 -10.94 25.69 -11.21
N ASN A 91 -10.73 24.37 -11.10
CA ASN A 91 -11.00 23.43 -12.18
C ASN A 91 -12.29 22.60 -11.97
N ASN A 92 -12.88 22.64 -10.78
CA ASN A 92 -14.13 21.95 -10.42
C ASN A 92 -14.21 20.51 -10.97
N PRO A 93 -13.37 19.58 -10.47
CA PRO A 93 -13.32 18.23 -11.01
C PRO A 93 -14.67 17.51 -10.88
N ASP A 94 -15.00 16.71 -11.90
CA ASP A 94 -16.23 15.90 -11.94
C ASP A 94 -16.23 14.78 -10.88
N LEU A 95 -15.04 14.33 -10.47
CA LEU A 95 -14.84 13.29 -9.47
C LEU A 95 -13.49 13.47 -8.76
N ALA A 96 -13.47 13.23 -7.46
CA ALA A 96 -12.25 12.99 -6.70
C ALA A 96 -12.15 11.53 -6.28
N ILE A 97 -11.03 10.88 -6.63
CA ILE A 97 -10.64 9.54 -6.18
C ILE A 97 -9.54 9.69 -5.13
N LEU A 98 -9.90 9.46 -3.88
CA LEU A 98 -8.99 9.57 -2.74
C LEU A 98 -8.49 8.18 -2.38
N VAL A 99 -7.20 7.90 -2.57
CA VAL A 99 -6.62 6.56 -2.40
C VAL A 99 -5.81 6.51 -1.12
N ASP A 100 -6.29 5.72 -0.15
CA ASP A 100 -5.65 5.53 1.16
C ASP A 100 -5.34 6.88 1.84
N TYR A 101 -4.25 6.98 2.61
CA TYR A 101 -3.70 8.19 3.19
C TYR A 101 -4.72 9.01 4.02
N PRO A 102 -5.39 8.39 5.01
CA PRO A 102 -6.62 8.91 5.61
C PRO A 102 -6.47 10.21 6.37
N ASP A 103 -5.32 10.48 6.99
CA ASP A 103 -5.14 11.72 7.76
C ASP A 103 -5.15 12.96 6.85
N PHE A 104 -4.67 12.83 5.61
CA PHE A 104 -4.76 13.87 4.60
C PHE A 104 -6.10 13.82 3.84
N ASN A 105 -6.43 12.66 3.29
CA ASN A 105 -7.54 12.51 2.35
C ASN A 105 -8.90 12.72 3.03
N LEU A 106 -9.10 12.29 4.28
CA LEU A 106 -10.34 12.60 5.01
C LEU A 106 -10.48 14.09 5.36
N PHE A 107 -9.37 14.79 5.59
CA PHE A 107 -9.40 16.24 5.77
C PHE A 107 -9.70 16.97 4.46
N PHE A 108 -9.11 16.50 3.36
CA PHE A 108 -9.33 17.04 2.02
C PHE A 108 -10.75 16.79 1.51
N ALA A 109 -11.32 15.60 1.76
CA ALA A 109 -12.70 15.23 1.45
C ALA A 109 -13.70 16.26 2.00
N LYS A 110 -13.49 16.76 3.22
CA LYS A 110 -14.35 17.79 3.83
C LYS A 110 -14.43 19.07 3.01
N ARG A 111 -13.32 19.47 2.38
CA ARG A 111 -13.30 20.69 1.55
C ARG A 111 -13.84 20.43 0.16
N LEU A 112 -13.45 19.31 -0.46
CA LEU A 112 -13.97 18.90 -1.76
C LEU A 112 -15.50 18.79 -1.74
N LYS A 113 -16.06 18.21 -0.67
CA LYS A 113 -17.52 18.10 -0.51
C LYS A 113 -18.21 19.47 -0.42
N LYS A 114 -17.57 20.46 0.22
CA LYS A 114 -18.08 21.85 0.25
C LYS A 114 -18.02 22.54 -1.11
N LEU A 115 -17.17 22.07 -2.03
CA LEU A 115 -17.11 22.54 -3.41
C LEU A 115 -18.09 21.79 -4.32
N GLY A 116 -18.86 20.84 -3.79
CA GLY A 116 -19.80 20.02 -4.58
C GLY A 116 -19.13 18.88 -5.36
N VAL A 117 -17.84 18.62 -5.15
CA VAL A 117 -17.11 17.55 -5.84
C VAL A 117 -17.54 16.19 -5.29
N PRO A 118 -18.02 15.25 -6.13
CA PRO A 118 -18.28 13.86 -5.75
C PRO A 118 -16.99 13.13 -5.35
N ILE A 119 -17.04 12.30 -4.32
CA ILE A 119 -15.86 11.63 -3.76
C ILE A 119 -16.03 10.11 -3.75
N LEU A 120 -15.17 9.43 -4.51
CA LEU A 120 -14.89 8.01 -4.36
C LEU A 120 -13.65 7.87 -3.47
N TYR A 121 -13.79 7.18 -2.35
CA TYR A 121 -12.67 6.84 -1.49
C TYR A 121 -12.27 5.39 -1.76
N TYR A 122 -11.01 5.14 -2.06
CA TYR A 122 -10.48 3.81 -2.38
C TYR A 122 -9.45 3.40 -1.34
N VAL A 123 -9.56 2.16 -0.84
CA VAL A 123 -8.88 1.65 0.35
C VAL A 123 -9.45 2.27 1.61
N SER A 124 -10.14 1.46 2.40
CA SER A 124 -10.76 1.92 3.64
C SER A 124 -9.69 2.44 4.61
N PRO A 125 -9.91 3.59 5.27
CA PRO A 125 -9.19 3.87 6.49
C PRO A 125 -9.41 2.72 7.48
N THR A 126 -8.47 2.46 8.37
CA THR A 126 -8.61 1.49 9.46
C THR A 126 -9.67 1.95 10.51
N ILE A 127 -10.93 2.04 10.08
CA ILE A 127 -12.07 2.51 10.86
C ILE A 127 -12.42 1.54 11.99
N TRP A 128 -12.04 0.26 11.85
CA TRP A 128 -12.20 -0.76 12.88
C TRP A 128 -11.18 -0.63 14.01
N ALA A 129 -10.02 -0.01 13.76
CA ALA A 129 -8.96 0.09 14.74
C ALA A 129 -9.06 1.37 15.59
N TRP A 130 -9.54 2.49 15.02
CA TRP A 130 -9.52 3.79 15.72
C TRP A 130 -10.69 4.74 15.35
N ARG A 131 -11.65 4.85 16.30
CA ARG A 131 -12.60 5.98 16.58
C ARG A 131 -13.83 6.17 15.68
N ARG A 132 -15.00 6.29 16.35
CA ARG A 132 -16.29 6.84 15.84
C ARG A 132 -16.12 8.10 14.97
N LYS A 133 -15.18 8.98 15.31
CA LYS A 133 -14.93 10.24 14.59
C LYS A 133 -14.55 10.05 13.11
N ARG A 134 -13.75 9.04 12.74
CA ARG A 134 -13.40 8.80 11.32
C ARG A 134 -14.59 8.26 10.55
N ALA A 135 -15.34 7.33 11.15
CA ALA A 135 -16.60 6.83 10.60
C ALA A 135 -17.61 7.97 10.31
N ASP A 136 -17.73 8.95 11.21
CA ASP A 136 -18.60 10.11 11.00
C ASP A 136 -18.12 11.02 9.86
N ILE A 137 -16.81 11.17 9.68
CA ILE A 137 -16.25 11.90 8.55
C ILE A 137 -16.56 11.17 7.24
N VAL A 138 -16.36 9.84 7.18
CA VAL A 138 -16.68 9.07 5.98
C VAL A 138 -18.16 9.22 5.63
N LYS A 139 -19.07 8.96 6.58
CA LYS A 139 -20.52 9.11 6.38
C LYS A 139 -20.95 10.48 5.85
N LYS A 140 -20.26 11.54 6.27
CA LYS A 140 -20.62 12.91 5.95
C LYS A 140 -19.99 13.44 4.65
N TYR A 141 -18.81 12.94 4.28
CA TYR A 141 -17.99 13.58 3.26
C TYR A 141 -17.52 12.65 2.14
N VAL A 142 -17.77 11.34 2.23
CA VAL A 142 -17.47 10.38 1.17
C VAL A 142 -18.77 9.92 0.54
N ASP A 143 -18.85 9.95 -0.79
CA ASP A 143 -20.03 9.50 -1.52
C ASP A 143 -20.04 7.99 -1.71
N LYS A 144 -18.89 7.41 -2.09
CA LYS A 144 -18.73 5.97 -2.25
C LYS A 144 -17.39 5.51 -1.68
N MET A 145 -17.39 4.32 -1.08
CA MET A 145 -16.19 3.67 -0.54
C MET A 145 -15.94 2.38 -1.32
N ALA A 146 -14.74 2.23 -1.87
CA ALA A 146 -14.26 1.03 -2.53
C ALA A 146 -13.31 0.26 -1.59
N LEU A 147 -13.76 -0.92 -1.15
CA LEU A 147 -13.17 -1.75 -0.11
C LEU A 147 -12.35 -2.88 -0.71
N LEU A 148 -11.24 -3.23 -0.04
CA LEU A 148 -10.35 -4.29 -0.49
C LEU A 148 -10.67 -5.65 0.13
N TRP A 149 -11.43 -5.67 1.23
CA TRP A 149 -11.76 -6.90 1.94
C TRP A 149 -13.28 -7.07 2.09
N PRO A 150 -13.80 -8.29 1.91
CA PRO A 150 -15.24 -8.53 1.92
C PRO A 150 -15.88 -8.27 3.30
N PHE A 151 -15.14 -8.44 4.39
CA PHE A 151 -15.67 -8.18 5.74
C PHE A 151 -15.92 -6.70 6.01
N GLU A 152 -15.26 -5.79 5.28
CA GLU A 152 -15.36 -4.34 5.52
C GLU A 152 -16.76 -3.80 5.21
N GLU A 153 -17.48 -4.38 4.24
CA GLU A 153 -18.83 -3.96 3.89
C GLU A 153 -19.78 -4.04 5.08
N LYS A 154 -19.68 -5.15 5.84
CA LYS A 154 -20.49 -5.34 7.05
C LYS A 154 -20.15 -4.27 8.09
N LEU A 155 -18.87 -3.96 8.28
CA LEU A 155 -18.44 -2.93 9.24
C LEU A 155 -19.04 -1.56 8.90
N TYR A 156 -19.09 -1.19 7.62
CA TYR A 156 -19.70 0.05 7.18
C TYR A 156 -21.23 0.04 7.31
N ARG A 157 -21.87 -1.07 6.97
CA ARG A 157 -23.32 -1.23 7.14
C ARG A 157 -23.74 -1.11 8.61
N ASP A 158 -22.98 -1.71 9.51
CA ASP A 158 -23.25 -1.70 10.96
C ASP A 158 -23.16 -0.27 11.56
N ILE A 159 -22.38 0.63 10.94
CA ILE A 159 -22.30 2.05 11.35
C ILE A 159 -23.26 2.97 10.57
N GLY A 160 -24.15 2.40 9.74
CA GLY A 160 -25.16 3.12 8.97
C GLY A 160 -24.69 3.72 7.64
N TYR A 161 -23.54 3.27 7.09
CA TYR A 161 -23.04 3.70 5.79
C TYR A 161 -23.23 2.59 4.75
N LYS A 162 -24.14 2.81 3.79
CA LYS A 162 -24.53 1.79 2.81
C LYS A 162 -23.76 1.87 1.49
N GLU A 163 -23.06 2.98 1.24
CA GLU A 163 -22.33 3.23 -0.01
C GLU A 163 -20.90 2.70 0.03
N ALA A 164 -20.69 1.55 0.68
CA ALA A 164 -19.42 0.85 0.72
C ALA A 164 -19.52 -0.47 -0.05
N TYR A 165 -18.59 -0.68 -0.96
CA TYR A 165 -18.62 -1.78 -1.93
C TYR A 165 -17.27 -2.49 -1.93
N PHE A 166 -17.28 -3.81 -1.78
CA PHE A 166 -16.12 -4.66 -1.98
C PHE A 166 -15.78 -4.74 -3.47
N VAL A 167 -14.57 -4.31 -3.81
CA VAL A 167 -14.08 -4.27 -5.21
C VAL A 167 -12.98 -5.28 -5.50
N GLY A 168 -12.70 -6.17 -4.55
CA GLY A 168 -11.59 -7.12 -4.65
C GLY A 168 -10.25 -6.53 -4.19
N HIS A 169 -9.29 -7.41 -3.96
CA HIS A 169 -7.94 -7.04 -3.54
C HIS A 169 -6.95 -7.19 -4.70
N PRO A 170 -6.30 -6.12 -5.20
CA PRO A 170 -5.41 -6.20 -6.37
C PRO A 170 -4.26 -7.21 -6.23
N MET A 171 -3.78 -7.44 -5.00
CA MET A 171 -2.76 -8.46 -4.75
C MET A 171 -3.19 -9.89 -5.05
N ILE A 172 -4.48 -10.23 -5.12
CA ILE A 172 -4.93 -11.61 -5.42
C ILE A 172 -4.41 -12.02 -6.79
N ASN A 173 -4.59 -11.17 -7.80
CA ASN A 173 -4.12 -11.43 -9.16
C ASN A 173 -2.58 -11.55 -9.22
N GLU A 174 -1.84 -10.77 -8.43
CA GLU A 174 -0.38 -10.86 -8.35
C GLU A 174 0.07 -12.16 -7.70
N ILE A 175 -0.61 -12.60 -6.64
CA ILE A 175 -0.34 -13.88 -5.96
C ILE A 175 -0.60 -15.04 -6.93
N GLU A 176 -1.71 -15.00 -7.66
CA GLU A 176 -2.04 -16.04 -8.65
C GLU A 176 -1.03 -16.11 -9.79
N LYS A 177 -0.63 -14.96 -10.35
CA LYS A 177 0.38 -14.89 -11.42
C LYS A 177 1.76 -15.39 -10.97
N LYS A 178 2.12 -15.16 -9.71
CA LYS A 178 3.41 -15.56 -9.13
C LYS A 178 3.32 -16.88 -8.38
N ARG A 179 2.23 -17.64 -8.53
CA ARG A 179 2.03 -18.90 -7.83
C ARG A 179 2.98 -19.96 -8.39
N LEU A 180 3.92 -20.41 -7.58
CA LEU A 180 4.84 -21.48 -7.90
C LEU A 180 4.12 -22.82 -7.91
N LYS A 181 4.34 -23.59 -8.98
CA LYS A 181 4.08 -25.03 -9.01
C LYS A 181 5.05 -25.76 -8.09
N LYS A 182 4.74 -27.02 -7.80
CA LYS A 182 5.54 -27.86 -6.88
C LYS A 182 6.99 -28.00 -7.35
N GLU A 183 7.19 -28.15 -8.66
CA GLU A 183 8.48 -28.30 -9.30
C GLU A 183 9.28 -26.99 -9.23
N GLU A 184 8.65 -25.85 -9.54
CA GLU A 184 9.28 -24.53 -9.47
C GLU A 184 9.68 -24.16 -8.03
N ARG A 185 8.85 -24.52 -7.04
CA ARG A 185 9.18 -24.39 -5.62
C ARG A 185 10.43 -25.21 -5.26
N LYS A 186 10.53 -26.44 -5.76
CA LYS A 186 11.69 -27.33 -5.54
C LYS A 186 12.95 -26.75 -6.16
N GLU A 187 12.88 -26.33 -7.43
CA GLU A 187 13.99 -25.72 -8.15
C GLU A 187 14.48 -24.44 -7.47
N LEU A 188 13.57 -23.60 -6.98
CA LEU A 188 13.95 -22.39 -6.28
C LEU A 188 14.63 -22.70 -4.93
N ARG A 189 14.16 -23.70 -4.19
CA ARG A 189 14.84 -24.18 -2.98
C ARG A 189 16.25 -24.68 -3.29
N GLU A 190 16.41 -25.48 -4.34
CA GLU A 190 17.72 -25.99 -4.78
C GLU A 190 18.67 -24.86 -5.20
N LYS A 191 18.19 -23.87 -5.96
CA LYS A 191 18.97 -22.68 -6.36
C LYS A 191 19.47 -21.85 -5.17
N LEU A 192 18.74 -21.86 -4.06
CA LEU A 192 19.13 -21.20 -2.82
C LEU A 192 20.03 -22.06 -1.93
N GLY A 193 20.36 -23.29 -2.35
CA GLY A 193 21.15 -24.24 -1.59
C GLY A 193 20.40 -24.89 -0.42
N ILE A 194 19.06 -24.85 -0.44
CA ILE A 194 18.21 -25.47 0.58
C ILE A 194 18.11 -26.96 0.27
N LYS A 195 18.48 -27.80 1.23
CA LYS A 195 18.44 -29.27 1.07
C LYS A 195 17.02 -29.80 1.17
N LYS A 196 16.81 -31.02 0.65
CA LYS A 196 15.48 -31.66 0.58
C LYS A 196 14.88 -31.95 1.96
N ASP A 197 15.73 -32.21 2.95
CA ASP A 197 15.39 -32.51 4.35
C ASP A 197 15.31 -31.26 5.23
N GLU A 198 15.72 -30.09 4.72
CA GLU A 198 15.61 -28.83 5.45
C GLU A 198 14.19 -28.26 5.40
N LYS A 199 13.72 -27.70 6.51
CA LYS A 199 12.48 -26.92 6.61
C LYS A 199 12.79 -25.42 6.53
N VAL A 200 12.05 -24.67 5.72
CA VAL A 200 12.30 -23.23 5.53
C VAL A 200 11.46 -22.41 6.51
N LEU A 201 12.15 -21.59 7.32
CA LEU A 201 11.55 -20.53 8.13
C LEU A 201 11.74 -19.20 7.39
N ALA A 202 10.64 -18.57 6.95
CA ALA A 202 10.72 -17.24 6.37
C ALA A 202 10.79 -16.17 7.46
N ILE A 203 11.71 -15.22 7.31
CA ILE A 203 11.86 -14.09 8.21
C ILE A 203 11.67 -12.80 7.41
N PHE A 204 10.75 -11.94 7.85
CA PHE A 204 10.50 -10.62 7.26
C PHE A 204 10.85 -9.54 8.28
N PRO A 205 12.09 -9.03 8.29
CA PRO A 205 12.56 -8.09 9.31
C PRO A 205 11.82 -6.75 9.36
N GLY A 206 11.04 -6.46 8.32
CA GLY A 206 10.28 -5.23 8.17
C GLY A 206 10.90 -4.30 7.13
N SER A 207 10.14 -3.26 6.81
CA SER A 207 10.51 -2.25 5.81
C SER A 207 10.90 -0.93 6.42
N ARG A 208 10.98 -0.83 7.76
CA ARG A 208 11.21 0.42 8.48
C ARG A 208 12.45 0.36 9.34
N ALA A 209 13.27 1.41 9.28
CA ALA A 209 14.53 1.48 10.03
C ALA A 209 14.35 1.29 11.55
N HIS A 210 13.26 1.82 12.13
CA HIS A 210 12.99 1.68 13.57
C HIS A 210 12.54 0.26 13.97
N GLU A 211 11.79 -0.44 13.11
CA GLU A 211 11.41 -1.84 13.31
C GLU A 211 12.67 -2.71 13.28
N LEU A 212 13.54 -2.49 12.28
CA LEU A 212 14.81 -3.17 12.14
C LEU A 212 15.71 -2.94 13.37
N LYS A 213 15.85 -1.70 13.83
CA LYS A 213 16.65 -1.37 15.01
C LYS A 213 16.16 -2.09 16.28
N ARG A 214 14.87 -2.38 16.38
CA ARG A 214 14.26 -3.03 17.56
C ARG A 214 14.25 -4.55 17.47
N HIS A 215 14.01 -5.12 16.30
CA HIS A 215 13.66 -6.54 16.17
C HIS A 215 14.76 -7.39 15.53
N LEU A 216 15.72 -6.80 14.82
CA LEU A 216 16.66 -7.56 13.99
C LEU A 216 17.58 -8.48 14.80
N SER A 217 18.09 -8.01 15.95
CA SER A 217 18.87 -8.84 16.88
C SER A 217 18.03 -9.98 17.45
N LEU A 218 16.82 -9.66 17.91
CA LEU A 218 15.89 -10.63 18.49
C LEU A 218 15.50 -11.73 17.46
N MET A 219 15.28 -11.36 16.20
CA MET A 219 14.99 -12.33 15.13
C MET A 219 16.19 -13.27 14.88
N LYS A 220 17.42 -12.74 14.90
CA LYS A 220 18.64 -13.57 14.76
C LYS A 220 18.81 -14.52 15.95
N GLU A 221 18.62 -14.03 17.17
CA GLU A 221 18.69 -14.83 18.39
C GLU A 221 17.64 -15.94 18.37
N THR A 222 16.39 -15.60 18.02
CA THR A 222 15.29 -16.57 17.89
C THR A 222 15.63 -17.63 16.86
N TYR A 223 16.15 -17.26 15.68
CA TYR A 223 16.58 -18.22 14.68
C TYR A 223 17.70 -19.13 15.20
N SER A 224 18.68 -18.57 15.90
CA SER A 224 19.81 -19.33 16.44
C SER A 224 19.34 -20.38 17.46
N LEU A 225 18.34 -20.02 18.29
CA LEU A 225 17.71 -20.95 19.23
C LEU A 225 16.95 -22.06 18.51
N ILE A 226 16.13 -21.73 17.51
CA ILE A 226 15.40 -22.71 16.69
C ILE A 226 16.39 -23.65 16.00
N LYS A 227 17.48 -23.13 15.43
CA LYS A 227 18.50 -23.94 14.73
C LYS A 227 19.21 -24.91 15.67
N LYS A 228 19.46 -24.50 16.91
CA LYS A 228 20.07 -25.34 17.95
C LYS A 228 19.16 -26.50 18.35
N ASP A 229 17.86 -26.24 18.51
CA ASP A 229 16.86 -27.25 18.87
C ASP A 229 16.49 -28.16 17.69
N GLN A 230 16.36 -27.58 16.50
CA GLN A 230 15.91 -28.25 15.28
C GLN A 230 16.86 -27.92 14.11
N PRO A 231 17.98 -28.66 13.97
CA PRO A 231 19.02 -28.40 12.97
C PRO A 231 18.54 -28.45 11.51
N SER A 232 17.39 -29.08 11.24
CA SER A 232 16.78 -29.14 9.92
C SER A 232 16.16 -27.80 9.48
N PHE A 233 15.97 -26.82 10.37
CA PHE A 233 15.48 -25.51 9.95
C PHE A 233 16.54 -24.68 9.23
N ARG A 234 16.13 -24.00 8.16
CA ARG A 234 16.93 -23.05 7.40
C ARG A 234 16.15 -21.75 7.29
N ALA A 235 16.71 -20.66 7.78
CA ALA A 235 16.07 -19.35 7.61
C ALA A 235 16.28 -18.81 6.20
N VAL A 236 15.21 -18.27 5.61
CA VAL A 236 15.27 -17.39 4.44
C VAL A 236 14.77 -16.02 4.86
N VAL A 237 15.68 -15.05 4.92
CA VAL A 237 15.40 -13.68 5.33
C VAL A 237 15.08 -12.87 4.09
N GLN A 238 13.90 -12.24 4.06
CA GLN A 238 13.47 -11.32 3.00
C GLN A 238 13.73 -9.86 3.41
N PRO A 239 14.84 -9.25 2.98
CA PRO A 239 15.10 -7.85 3.25
C PRO A 239 14.24 -6.94 2.38
N HIS A 240 13.88 -5.77 2.93
CA HIS A 240 13.50 -4.64 2.11
C HIS A 240 14.74 -4.10 1.37
N PRO A 241 14.67 -3.73 0.07
CA PRO A 241 15.85 -3.39 -0.74
C PRO A 241 16.75 -2.29 -0.12
N LEU A 242 16.15 -1.27 0.50
CA LEU A 242 16.90 -0.18 1.15
C LEU A 242 17.76 -0.63 2.33
N PHE A 243 17.42 -1.77 2.95
CA PHE A 243 18.09 -2.28 4.15
C PHE A 243 18.80 -3.61 3.91
N PHE A 244 19.02 -3.98 2.64
CA PHE A 244 19.63 -5.25 2.26
C PHE A 244 20.96 -5.49 2.99
N ASN A 245 21.88 -4.52 2.95
CA ASN A 245 23.19 -4.67 3.57
C ASN A 245 23.09 -4.78 5.10
N SER A 246 22.32 -3.89 5.74
CA SER A 246 22.15 -3.92 7.19
C SER A 246 21.55 -5.24 7.70
N ILE A 247 20.58 -5.81 6.96
CA ILE A 247 19.98 -7.11 7.29
C ILE A 247 20.99 -8.24 7.04
N LYS A 248 21.73 -8.20 5.94
CA LYS A 248 22.79 -9.16 5.64
C LYS A 248 23.86 -9.19 6.73
N ASP A 249 24.31 -8.03 7.17
CA ASP A 249 25.33 -7.89 8.21
C ASP A 249 24.81 -8.40 9.55
N ALA A 250 23.55 -8.13 9.89
CA ALA A 250 22.96 -8.61 11.15
C ALA A 250 22.90 -10.15 11.20
N PHE A 251 22.53 -10.82 10.11
CA PHE A 251 22.48 -12.28 10.04
C PHE A 251 23.83 -12.95 9.77
N SER A 252 24.92 -12.17 9.66
CA SER A 252 26.27 -12.72 9.54
C SER A 252 26.62 -13.66 10.70
N GLY A 253 27.37 -14.73 10.40
CA GLY A 253 27.70 -15.79 11.37
C GLY A 253 26.60 -16.81 11.61
N THR A 254 25.46 -16.71 10.92
CA THR A 254 24.43 -17.77 10.87
C THR A 254 24.45 -18.45 9.50
N ASP A 255 23.74 -19.57 9.37
CA ASP A 255 23.50 -20.21 8.07
C ASP A 255 22.24 -19.68 7.36
N ALA A 256 21.65 -18.57 7.83
CA ALA A 256 20.48 -17.96 7.21
C ALA A 256 20.80 -17.44 5.80
N ILE A 257 19.84 -17.61 4.88
CA ILE A 257 19.93 -17.12 3.51
C ILE A 257 19.26 -15.75 3.45
N VAL A 258 20.03 -14.69 3.20
CA VAL A 258 19.46 -13.35 2.96
C VAL A 258 19.16 -13.21 1.47
N ALA A 259 17.89 -13.39 1.13
CA ALA A 259 17.44 -13.55 -0.24
C ALA A 259 17.29 -12.21 -0.98
N LYS A 260 17.64 -12.19 -2.27
CA LYS A 260 17.24 -11.14 -3.23
C LYS A 260 16.11 -11.67 -4.11
N LEU A 261 15.00 -12.02 -3.49
CA LEU A 261 13.83 -12.56 -4.17
C LEU A 261 12.65 -11.59 -4.06
N ASP A 262 11.64 -11.81 -4.89
CA ASP A 262 10.31 -11.27 -4.63
C ASP A 262 9.80 -11.85 -3.31
N PRO A 263 9.25 -11.04 -2.38
CA PRO A 263 8.70 -11.50 -1.11
C PRO A 263 7.69 -12.64 -1.25
N LEU A 264 6.89 -12.67 -2.33
CA LEU A 264 5.92 -13.74 -2.58
C LEU A 264 6.59 -15.08 -2.86
N TYR A 265 7.78 -15.10 -3.48
CA TYR A 265 8.52 -16.34 -3.68
C TYR A 265 9.10 -16.85 -2.36
N THR A 266 9.61 -15.95 -1.51
CA THR A 266 10.08 -16.32 -0.16
C THR A 266 8.96 -16.95 0.68
N LEU A 267 7.75 -16.38 0.64
CA LEU A 267 6.58 -16.99 1.31
C LEU A 267 6.25 -18.39 0.74
N GLN A 268 6.33 -18.58 -0.57
CA GLN A 268 5.92 -19.82 -1.20
C GLN A 268 6.93 -20.97 -1.02
N ILE A 269 8.22 -20.67 -0.87
CA ILE A 269 9.23 -21.70 -0.54
C ILE A 269 9.27 -22.06 0.94
N ALA A 270 8.71 -21.19 1.80
CA ALA A 270 8.63 -21.38 3.24
C ALA A 270 7.79 -22.62 3.60
N ASP A 271 8.15 -23.26 4.72
CA ASP A 271 7.31 -24.24 5.40
C ASP A 271 6.65 -23.60 6.64
N ILE A 272 7.26 -22.54 7.19
CA ILE A 272 6.75 -21.71 8.28
C ILE A 272 7.10 -20.24 7.97
N GLY A 273 6.18 -19.31 8.23
CA GLY A 273 6.40 -17.87 8.04
C GLY A 273 5.55 -17.04 8.98
#